data_AF-A0A6C0KVD7-F1
#
_entry.id   AF-A0A6C0KVD7-F1
#
_cell.length_a   1.000
_cell.length_b   1.000
_cell.length_c   1.000
_cell.angle_alpha   90.00
_cell.angle_beta   90.00
_cell.angle_gamma   90.00
#
_symmetry.space_group_name_H-M   'P 1'
#
loop_
_entity.id
_entity.type
_entity.pdbx_description
1 polymer ?
#
loop_
_entity_poly.entity_id
_entity_poly.type
_entity_poly.pdbx_seq_one_letter_code
_entity_poly.pdbx_strand_id
1 'polypeptide(L)'
;MENEVPYQFITTMLIIAVIVFFVVKFMNSTPSYDRMNEGFYGGVAHGSGHPDCLRTLPEGSQLLDIVASANNVPAGVSDASADYKEMELILSKLACLKKDLLSPSGIVEATRTQAFETAHDRMNTGEICAMCLNQSIAARDLDIIFATWRDRGRVLLRKLCTEANLSEIQSVEVEKLFKKAWEDVYDVATSRCLKTDYSKQNGGSTEGGNVGGVEPPSLKDLGTYDYKYGGVSASGWNGVV
;
A
#
# COMPACT_ATOMS: atom_id res chain seq x y z
N MET A 1 10.46 75.46 18.35
CA MET A 1 10.21 74.43 17.32
C MET A 1 9.08 73.59 17.84
N GLU A 2 7.86 74.07 17.63
CA GLU A 2 6.63 73.41 18.06
C GLU A 2 6.37 72.26 17.09
N ASN A 3 6.48 71.03 17.61
CA ASN A 3 6.12 69.82 16.88
C ASN A 3 4.59 69.73 16.86
N GLU A 4 3.96 70.46 15.94
CA GLU A 4 2.57 70.24 15.58
C GLU A 4 2.49 68.87 14.88
N VAL A 5 2.28 67.81 15.66
CA VAL A 5 1.95 66.51 15.09
C VAL A 5 0.63 66.71 14.34
N PRO A 6 0.60 66.54 13.01
CA PRO A 6 -0.58 66.86 12.24
C PRO A 6 -1.71 65.96 12.73
N TYR A 7 -2.80 66.56 13.20
CA TYR A 7 -3.98 65.85 13.73
C TYR A 7 -4.46 64.73 12.80
N GLN A 8 -4.22 64.89 11.49
CA GLN A 8 -4.45 63.87 10.48
C GLN A 8 -3.73 62.54 10.77
N PHE A 9 -2.49 62.57 11.26
CA PHE A 9 -1.71 61.37 11.59
C PHE A 9 -2.26 60.62 12.81
N ILE A 10 -2.76 61.35 13.80
CA ILE A 10 -3.40 60.75 14.99
C ILE A 10 -4.72 60.09 14.58
N THR A 11 -5.51 60.75 13.73
CA THR A 11 -6.78 60.20 13.25
C THR A 11 -6.61 58.96 12.36
N THR A 12 -5.59 58.92 11.49
CA THR A 12 -5.35 57.74 10.65
C THR A 12 -4.88 56.55 11.46
N MET A 13 -4.04 56.75 12.48
CA MET A 13 -3.61 55.69 13.39
C MET A 13 -4.79 55.09 14.19
N LEU A 14 -5.72 55.91 14.65
CA LEU A 14 -6.92 55.44 15.33
C LEU A 14 -7.83 54.61 14.41
N ILE A 15 -8.03 55.04 13.16
CA ILE A 15 -8.84 54.30 12.18
C ILE A 15 -8.20 52.94 11.87
N ILE A 16 -6.88 52.88 11.68
CA ILE A 16 -6.16 51.62 11.43
C ILE A 16 -6.31 50.67 12.63
N ALA A 17 -6.16 51.18 13.86
CA ALA A 17 -6.30 50.37 15.07
C ALA A 17 -7.71 49.75 15.19
N VAL A 18 -8.76 50.51 14.84
CA VAL A 18 -10.14 50.01 14.83
C VAL A 18 -10.34 48.93 13.77
N ILE A 19 -9.79 49.13 12.56
CA ILE A 19 -9.89 48.15 11.47
C ILE A 19 -9.20 46.84 11.86
N VAL A 20 -7.97 46.90 12.39
CA VAL A 20 -7.22 45.71 12.82
C VAL A 20 -7.97 44.97 13.92
N PHE A 21 -8.56 45.68 14.88
CA PHE A 21 -9.38 45.07 15.94
C PHE A 21 -10.57 44.28 15.35
N PHE A 22 -11.28 44.85 14.38
CA PHE A 22 -12.39 44.16 13.71
C PHE A 22 -11.93 42.94 12.90
N VAL A 23 -10.80 43.03 12.19
CA VAL A 23 -10.24 41.91 11.42
C VAL A 23 -9.84 40.75 12.34
N VAL A 24 -9.13 41.03 13.43
CA VAL A 24 -8.72 40.00 14.40
C VAL A 24 -9.94 39.37 15.07
N LYS A 25 -10.93 40.17 15.44
CA LYS A 25 -12.18 39.65 16.02
C LYS A 25 -12.94 38.76 15.03
N PHE A 26 -12.95 39.12 13.74
CA PHE A 26 -13.58 38.33 12.68
C PHE A 26 -12.83 37.01 12.44
N MET A 27 -11.49 37.04 12.38
CA MET A 27 -10.66 35.83 12.27
C MET A 27 -10.75 34.90 13.48
N ASN A 28 -10.95 35.45 14.69
CA ASN A 28 -11.15 34.64 15.89
C ASN A 28 -12.61 34.18 16.08
N SER A 29 -13.57 34.77 15.35
CA SER A 29 -14.97 34.35 15.35
C SER A 29 -15.34 33.42 14.20
N THR A 30 -14.45 33.16 13.24
CA THR A 30 -14.65 32.03 12.33
C THR A 30 -14.59 30.75 13.15
N PRO A 31 -15.70 29.99 13.25
CA PRO A 31 -15.69 28.74 13.98
C PRO A 31 -14.70 27.80 13.32
N SER A 32 -13.70 27.36 14.07
CA SER A 32 -12.87 26.24 13.65
C SER A 32 -13.79 25.02 13.67
N TYR A 33 -14.22 24.55 12.49
CA TYR A 33 -14.93 23.30 12.40
C TYR A 33 -13.94 22.21 12.78
N ASP A 34 -14.24 21.48 13.85
CA ASP A 34 -13.49 20.28 14.16
C ASP A 34 -13.60 19.38 12.92
N ARG A 35 -12.46 18.88 12.42
CA ARG A 35 -12.48 17.91 11.32
C ARG A 35 -13.15 16.67 11.88
N MET A 36 -14.45 16.54 11.66
CA MET A 36 -15.15 15.31 11.99
C MET A 36 -14.50 14.22 11.14
N ASN A 37 -13.74 13.34 11.79
CA ASN A 37 -13.39 12.06 11.22
C ASN A 37 -14.71 11.45 10.76
N GLU A 38 -14.81 11.17 9.46
CA GLU A 38 -15.99 10.54 8.87
C GLU A 38 -16.19 9.19 9.56
N GLY A 39 -17.07 9.21 10.56
CA GLY A 39 -17.42 8.07 11.38
C GLY A 39 -18.26 7.10 10.56
N PHE A 40 -17.60 6.33 9.70
CA PHE A 40 -18.09 4.99 9.42
C PHE A 40 -17.98 4.21 10.73
N TYR A 41 -19.13 3.82 11.30
CA TYR A 41 -19.23 2.96 12.48
C TYR A 41 -18.58 1.60 12.19
N GLY A 42 -17.26 1.55 12.38
CA GLY A 42 -16.35 0.52 11.85
C GLY A 42 -14.91 1.01 11.72
N GLY A 43 -14.65 2.31 11.95
CA GLY A 43 -13.32 2.86 12.10
C GLY A 43 -12.58 2.18 13.25
N VAL A 44 -11.67 1.27 12.90
CA VAL A 44 -10.52 0.99 13.74
C VAL A 44 -9.85 2.30 14.07
N ALA A 45 -9.57 2.49 15.35
CA ALA A 45 -8.91 3.68 15.85
C ALA A 45 -7.61 3.93 15.07
N HIS A 46 -7.58 4.96 14.24
CA HIS A 46 -6.33 5.65 13.92
C HIS A 46 -5.84 6.24 15.25
N GLY A 47 -4.96 5.52 15.95
CA GLY A 47 -4.38 5.98 17.22
C GLY A 47 -4.10 4.92 18.29
N SER A 48 -4.51 3.65 18.15
CA SER A 48 -3.95 2.58 18.99
C SER A 48 -2.64 2.11 18.35
N GLY A 49 -1.51 2.65 18.83
CA GLY A 49 -0.19 2.55 18.21
C GLY A 49 0.15 1.20 17.58
N HIS A 50 0.63 1.26 16.33
CA HIS A 50 0.89 0.13 15.44
C HIS A 50 -0.32 -0.83 15.26
N PRO A 51 -0.67 -1.22 14.03
CA PRO A 51 -1.67 -2.27 13.84
C PRO A 51 -1.22 -3.51 14.60
N ASP A 52 -2.06 -4.01 15.52
CA ASP A 52 -1.82 -5.15 16.43
C ASP A 52 -1.22 -6.39 15.74
N CYS A 53 -1.37 -6.46 14.41
CA CYS A 53 -0.73 -7.45 13.56
C CYS A 53 0.78 -7.40 13.53
N LEU A 54 1.46 -6.26 13.70
CA LEU A 54 2.94 -6.21 13.61
C LEU A 54 3.62 -7.15 14.61
N ARG A 55 2.93 -7.52 15.70
CA ARG A 55 3.38 -8.56 16.64
C ARG A 55 3.52 -9.95 16.02
N THR A 56 2.83 -10.22 14.90
CA THR A 56 2.95 -11.48 14.16
C THR A 56 4.15 -11.51 13.21
N LEU A 57 4.87 -10.39 13.08
CA LEU A 57 6.02 -10.20 12.20
C LEU A 57 7.18 -9.55 12.97
N PRO A 58 7.89 -10.31 13.82
CA PRO A 58 8.91 -9.76 14.72
C PRO A 58 10.09 -9.10 13.99
N GLU A 59 10.44 -9.59 12.81
CA GLU A 59 11.46 -8.98 11.96
C GLU A 59 11.03 -7.60 11.44
N GLY A 60 9.73 -7.44 11.16
CA GLY A 60 9.13 -6.17 10.73
C GLY A 60 9.12 -5.15 11.86
N SER A 61 8.77 -5.54 13.08
CA SER A 61 8.83 -4.63 14.24
C SER A 61 10.26 -4.25 14.58
N GLN A 62 11.20 -5.21 14.58
CA GLN A 62 12.61 -4.92 14.85
C GLN A 62 13.21 -3.94 13.82
N LEU A 63 12.82 -4.07 12.55
CA LEU A 63 13.23 -3.14 11.51
C LEU A 63 12.74 -1.72 11.81
N LEU A 64 11.46 -1.56 12.15
CA LEU A 64 10.89 -0.25 12.45
C LEU A 64 11.53 0.39 13.68
N ASP A 65 11.89 -0.41 14.69
CA ASP A 65 12.59 0.05 15.89
C ASP A 65 14.00 0.57 15.56
N ILE A 66 14.75 -0.11 14.68
CA ILE A 66 16.09 0.34 14.25
C ILE A 66 15.99 1.67 13.50
N VAL A 67 15.01 1.80 12.59
CA VAL A 67 14.82 3.04 11.81
C VAL A 67 14.31 4.19 12.71
N ALA A 68 13.39 3.91 13.63
CA ALA A 68 12.85 4.92 14.55
C ALA A 68 13.92 5.44 15.53
N SER A 69 14.74 4.53 16.09
CA SER A 69 15.82 4.90 17.00
C SER A 69 16.93 5.71 16.33
N ALA A 70 17.23 5.45 15.05
CA ALA A 70 18.22 6.21 14.30
C ALA A 70 17.73 7.60 13.86
N ASN A 71 16.44 7.76 13.56
CA ASN A 71 15.88 9.03 13.09
C ASN A 71 15.60 10.06 14.21
N ASN A 72 15.90 9.77 15.49
CA ASN A 72 15.53 10.63 16.64
C ASN A 72 14.07 11.10 16.58
N VAL A 73 13.16 10.30 16.01
CA VAL A 73 11.73 10.67 15.92
C VAL A 73 11.16 10.52 17.33
N PRO A 74 10.70 11.59 17.99
CA PRO A 74 10.06 11.44 19.29
C PRO A 74 8.83 10.55 19.16
N ALA A 75 8.77 9.53 20.02
CA ALA A 75 7.66 8.59 20.09
C ALA A 75 6.35 9.36 20.30
N GLY A 76 5.44 9.30 19.33
CA GLY A 76 4.09 9.86 19.43
C GLY A 76 3.74 11.00 18.46
N VAL A 77 4.61 11.36 17.52
CA VAL A 77 4.29 12.44 16.57
C VAL A 77 3.81 11.88 15.23
N SER A 78 2.63 12.34 14.82
CA SER A 78 2.04 12.20 13.49
C SER A 78 2.89 12.78 12.34
N ASP A 79 4.15 13.14 12.59
CA ASP A 79 5.10 13.78 11.66
C ASP A 79 6.30 12.88 11.34
N ALA A 80 6.15 11.56 11.48
CA ALA A 80 7.09 10.64 10.84
C ALA A 80 7.13 10.91 9.32
N SER A 81 8.32 10.79 8.71
CA SER A 81 8.48 11.03 7.27
C SER A 81 7.47 10.21 6.47
N ALA A 82 6.96 10.77 5.36
CA ALA A 82 5.97 10.07 4.55
C ALA A 82 6.44 8.66 4.14
N ASP A 83 7.74 8.52 3.88
CA ASP A 83 8.38 7.25 3.56
C ASP A 83 8.37 6.26 4.76
N TYR A 84 8.50 6.74 6.01
CA TYR A 84 8.39 5.88 7.20
C TYR A 84 6.96 5.35 7.39
N LYS A 85 5.96 6.22 7.25
CA LYS A 85 4.55 5.82 7.36
C LYS A 85 4.17 4.81 6.27
N GLU A 86 4.69 5.00 5.06
CA GLU A 86 4.45 4.05 3.97
C GLU A 86 5.14 2.71 4.24
N MET A 87 6.36 2.71 4.79
CA MET A 87 7.03 1.48 5.21
C MET A 87 6.26 0.75 6.31
N GLU A 88 5.81 1.48 7.33
CA GLU A 88 4.95 0.95 8.39
C GLU A 88 3.67 0.33 7.81
N LEU A 89 3.03 0.99 6.84
CA LEU A 89 1.85 0.47 6.16
C LEU A 89 2.12 -0.82 5.39
N ILE A 90 3.25 -0.93 4.67
CA ILE A 90 3.61 -2.17 3.96
C ILE A 90 3.82 -3.32 4.95
N LEU A 91 4.55 -3.08 6.04
CA LEU A 91 4.78 -4.10 7.06
C LEU A 91 3.49 -4.48 7.80
N SER A 92 2.60 -3.52 8.05
CA SER A 92 1.25 -3.76 8.56
C SER A 92 0.45 -4.70 7.66
N LYS A 93 0.44 -4.42 6.35
CA LYS A 93 -0.29 -5.26 5.38
C LYS A 93 0.23 -6.69 5.36
N LEU A 94 1.55 -6.86 5.33
CA LEU A 94 2.20 -8.16 5.39
C LEU A 94 1.84 -8.90 6.69
N ALA A 95 1.95 -8.22 7.83
CA ALA A 95 1.69 -8.81 9.13
C ALA A 95 0.21 -9.18 9.33
N CYS A 96 -0.73 -8.29 8.96
CA CYS A 96 -2.15 -8.57 9.06
C CYS A 96 -2.58 -9.67 8.09
N LEU A 97 -2.01 -9.72 6.88
CA LEU A 97 -2.25 -10.81 5.94
C LEU A 97 -1.80 -12.14 6.53
N LYS A 98 -0.61 -12.20 7.13
CA LYS A 98 -0.14 -13.40 7.83
C LYS A 98 -1.07 -13.79 8.99
N LYS A 99 -1.51 -12.82 9.80
CA LYS A 99 -2.43 -13.06 10.93
C LYS A 99 -3.73 -13.74 10.47
N ASP A 100 -4.37 -13.19 9.44
CA ASP A 100 -5.62 -13.75 8.93
C ASP A 100 -5.41 -15.12 8.23
N LEU A 101 -4.31 -15.29 7.47
CA LEU A 101 -4.02 -16.56 6.80
C LEU A 101 -3.66 -17.70 7.77
N LEU A 102 -3.08 -17.38 8.92
CA LEU A 102 -2.81 -18.34 9.98
C LEU A 102 -4.01 -18.55 10.92
N SER A 103 -5.04 -17.71 10.81
CA SER A 103 -6.20 -17.79 11.68
C SER A 103 -7.00 -19.06 11.42
N PRO A 104 -7.33 -19.86 12.46
CA PRO A 104 -8.07 -21.11 12.29
C PRO A 104 -9.52 -20.88 11.85
N SER A 105 -10.06 -19.67 12.07
CA SER A 105 -11.42 -19.31 11.65
C SER A 105 -11.55 -19.07 10.15
N GLY A 106 -10.44 -18.86 9.43
CA GLY A 106 -10.47 -18.63 7.98
C GLY A 106 -11.35 -17.42 7.59
N ILE A 107 -11.33 -16.38 8.41
CA ILE A 107 -12.07 -15.13 8.19
C ILE A 107 -11.10 -13.97 7.97
N VAL A 108 -11.56 -13.01 7.16
CA VAL A 108 -10.87 -11.75 6.89
C VAL A 108 -11.26 -10.76 7.97
N GLU A 109 -10.42 -10.59 8.99
CA GLU A 109 -10.68 -9.69 10.12
C GLU A 109 -9.65 -8.56 10.15
N ALA A 110 -8.37 -8.89 10.28
CA ALA A 110 -7.30 -7.91 10.45
C ALA A 110 -6.95 -7.18 9.15
N THR A 111 -7.08 -7.85 8.01
CA THR A 111 -6.84 -7.28 6.68
C THR A 111 -8.01 -6.43 6.17
N ARG A 112 -9.23 -6.62 6.72
CA ARG A 112 -10.42 -5.87 6.32
C ARG A 112 -10.27 -4.36 6.53
N THR A 113 -9.51 -3.99 7.55
CA THR A 113 -9.33 -2.60 7.97
C THR A 113 -8.05 -1.97 7.43
N GLN A 114 -7.31 -2.68 6.58
CA GLN A 114 -6.08 -2.16 5.99
C GLN A 114 -6.40 -1.14 4.90
N ALA A 115 -5.64 -0.05 4.90
CA ALA A 115 -5.81 1.02 3.94
C ALA A 115 -5.25 0.64 2.56
N PHE A 116 -6.03 0.90 1.51
CA PHE A 116 -5.59 0.85 0.11
C PHE A 116 -4.96 2.20 -0.26
N GLU A 117 -3.84 2.53 0.39
CA GLU A 117 -3.26 3.87 0.32
C GLU A 117 -1.97 3.95 -0.50
N THR A 118 -1.25 2.84 -0.70
CA THR A 118 -0.01 2.95 -1.48
C THR A 118 -0.40 3.03 -2.95
N ALA A 119 0.13 4.02 -3.68
CA ALA A 119 -0.09 4.16 -5.13
C ALA A 119 0.35 2.91 -5.94
N HIS A 120 1.00 1.96 -5.28
CA HIS A 120 1.54 0.73 -5.84
C HIS A 120 0.69 -0.51 -5.51
N ASP A 121 -0.36 -0.40 -4.69
CA ASP A 121 -1.25 -1.53 -4.41
C ASP A 121 -2.02 -1.92 -5.67
N ARG A 122 -1.97 -3.22 -5.99
CA ARG A 122 -2.71 -3.79 -7.12
C ARG A 122 -4.12 -4.24 -6.75
N MET A 123 -4.33 -4.59 -5.48
CA MET A 123 -5.58 -5.10 -4.93
C MET A 123 -5.64 -4.80 -3.43
N ASN A 124 -6.84 -4.70 -2.87
CA ASN A 124 -7.02 -4.52 -1.44
C ASN A 124 -6.53 -5.77 -0.68
N THR A 125 -5.75 -5.58 0.40
CA THR A 125 -5.23 -6.67 1.23
C THR A 125 -6.33 -7.59 1.78
N GLY A 126 -7.51 -7.03 2.11
CA GLY A 126 -8.66 -7.83 2.53
C GLY A 126 -9.22 -8.73 1.43
N GLU A 127 -9.25 -8.25 0.18
CA GLU A 127 -9.66 -9.06 -0.98
C GLU A 127 -8.63 -10.14 -1.29
N ILE A 128 -7.34 -9.83 -1.20
CA ILE A 128 -6.25 -10.81 -1.37
C ILE A 128 -6.43 -11.94 -0.34
N CYS A 129 -6.67 -11.59 0.93
CA CYS A 129 -6.91 -12.58 1.97
C CYS A 129 -8.15 -13.43 1.68
N ALA A 130 -9.27 -12.82 1.26
CA ALA A 130 -10.48 -13.55 0.90
C ALA A 130 -10.25 -14.52 -0.28
N MET A 131 -9.56 -14.07 -1.33
CA MET A 131 -9.23 -14.90 -2.50
C MET A 131 -8.26 -16.02 -2.14
N CYS A 132 -7.33 -15.77 -1.23
CA CYS A 132 -6.44 -16.79 -0.68
C CYS A 132 -7.20 -17.86 0.10
N LEU A 133 -8.09 -17.47 1.01
CA LEU A 133 -8.89 -18.39 1.82
C LEU A 133 -9.86 -19.21 0.97
N ASN A 134 -10.40 -18.61 -0.10
CA ASN A 134 -11.21 -19.31 -1.10
C ASN A 134 -10.40 -20.04 -2.18
N GLN A 135 -9.07 -19.95 -2.14
CA GLN A 135 -8.13 -20.53 -3.10
C GLN A 135 -8.49 -20.19 -4.57
N SER A 136 -8.97 -18.96 -4.80
CA SER A 136 -9.37 -18.47 -6.12
C SER A 136 -8.30 -17.60 -6.79
N ILE A 137 -7.24 -17.23 -6.06
CA ILE A 137 -6.13 -16.44 -6.58
C ILE A 137 -5.20 -17.31 -7.44
N ALA A 138 -4.80 -16.79 -8.61
CA ALA A 138 -3.79 -17.42 -9.44
C ALA A 138 -2.39 -17.19 -8.85
N ALA A 139 -1.49 -18.18 -8.99
CA ALA A 139 -0.11 -18.07 -8.49
C ALA A 139 0.62 -16.83 -9.04
N ARG A 140 0.47 -16.55 -10.34
CA ARG A 140 1.04 -15.35 -10.98
C ARG A 140 0.60 -14.06 -10.29
N ASP A 141 -0.69 -13.94 -9.95
CA ASP A 141 -1.22 -12.70 -9.38
C ASP A 141 -0.70 -12.49 -7.95
N LEU A 142 -0.60 -13.57 -7.18
CA LEU A 142 0.03 -13.57 -5.87
C LEU A 142 1.49 -13.09 -5.95
N ASP A 143 2.26 -13.64 -6.89
CA ASP A 143 3.66 -13.27 -7.11
C ASP A 143 3.81 -11.79 -7.47
N ILE A 144 2.96 -11.28 -8.36
CA ILE A 144 2.97 -9.87 -8.77
C ILE A 144 2.68 -8.96 -7.57
N ILE A 145 1.66 -9.28 -6.77
CA ILE A 145 1.29 -8.50 -5.59
C ILE A 145 2.45 -8.46 -4.60
N PHE A 146 3.01 -9.62 -4.24
CA PHE A 146 4.11 -9.67 -3.29
C PHE A 146 5.40 -9.02 -3.83
N ALA A 147 5.68 -9.14 -5.13
CA ALA A 147 6.79 -8.44 -5.77
C ALA A 147 6.63 -6.92 -5.70
N THR A 148 5.41 -6.39 -5.90
CA THR A 148 5.17 -4.94 -5.78
C THR A 148 5.44 -4.41 -4.38
N TRP A 149 4.98 -5.11 -3.34
CA TRP A 149 5.26 -4.75 -1.95
C TRP A 149 6.75 -4.88 -1.60
N ARG A 150 7.43 -5.93 -2.09
CA ARG A 150 8.88 -6.12 -1.91
C ARG A 150 9.67 -4.99 -2.52
N ASP A 151 9.40 -4.69 -3.78
CA ASP A 151 10.19 -3.74 -4.56
C ASP A 151 9.97 -2.32 -4.04
N ARG A 152 8.72 -1.98 -3.66
CA ARG A 152 8.43 -0.70 -2.99
C ARG A 152 9.11 -0.62 -1.62
N GLY A 153 8.99 -1.66 -0.80
CA GLY A 153 9.65 -1.72 0.51
C GLY A 153 11.16 -1.53 0.40
N ARG A 154 11.82 -2.18 -0.57
CA ARG A 154 13.27 -1.97 -0.82
C ARG A 154 13.63 -0.53 -1.15
N VAL A 155 12.83 0.14 -1.98
CA VAL A 155 13.05 1.56 -2.31
C VAL A 155 12.90 2.44 -1.07
N LEU A 156 11.84 2.24 -0.28
CA LEU A 156 11.60 2.99 0.95
C LEU A 156 12.71 2.75 1.98
N LEU A 157 13.14 1.50 2.14
CA LEU A 157 14.19 1.11 3.07
C LEU A 157 15.50 1.84 2.78
N ARG A 158 15.91 1.89 1.50
CA ARG A 158 17.13 2.61 1.11
C ARG A 158 17.04 4.11 1.42
N LYS A 159 15.89 4.73 1.14
CA LYS A 159 15.67 6.14 1.49
C LYS A 159 15.72 6.35 3.00
N LEU A 160 15.01 5.54 3.77
CA LEU A 160 14.99 5.61 5.24
C LEU A 160 16.38 5.38 5.85
N CYS A 161 17.16 4.44 5.32
CA CYS A 161 18.54 4.24 5.76
C CYS A 161 19.42 5.46 5.45
N THR A 162 19.17 6.15 4.34
CA THR A 162 19.88 7.38 3.97
C THR A 162 19.45 8.56 4.84
N GLU A 163 18.15 8.74 5.07
CA GLU A 163 17.60 9.79 5.95
C GLU A 163 18.07 9.63 7.40
N ALA A 164 18.10 8.39 7.88
CA ALA A 164 18.52 8.05 9.24
C ALA A 164 20.05 8.01 9.43
N ASN A 165 20.84 8.23 8.37
CA ASN A 165 22.30 8.10 8.38
C ASN A 165 22.79 6.79 9.04
N LEU A 166 22.13 5.68 8.72
CA LEU A 166 22.50 4.36 9.25
C LEU A 166 23.88 3.94 8.74
N SER A 167 24.66 3.27 9.60
CA SER A 167 25.92 2.66 9.17
C SER A 167 25.69 1.56 8.15
N GLU A 168 26.69 1.26 7.32
CA GLU A 168 26.60 0.19 6.30
C GLU A 168 26.18 -1.14 6.93
N ILE A 169 26.73 -1.49 8.09
CA ILE A 169 26.41 -2.71 8.84
C ILE A 169 24.92 -2.74 9.22
N GLN A 170 24.39 -1.64 9.76
CA GLN A 170 22.98 -1.54 10.12
C GLN A 170 22.06 -1.57 8.91
N SER A 171 22.46 -0.96 7.79
CA SER A 171 21.67 -0.96 6.56
C SER A 171 21.51 -2.39 6.01
N VAL A 172 22.57 -3.19 6.03
CA VAL A 172 22.55 -4.60 5.63
C VAL A 172 21.71 -5.45 6.59
N GLU A 173 21.78 -5.17 7.89
CA GLU A 173 20.94 -5.84 8.90
C GLU A 173 19.45 -5.56 8.65
N VAL A 174 19.09 -4.30 8.41
CA VAL A 174 17.72 -3.87 8.14
C VAL A 174 17.21 -4.47 6.82
N GLU A 175 18.02 -4.51 5.76
CA GLU A 175 17.66 -5.22 4.52
C GLU A 175 17.41 -6.72 4.75
N LYS A 176 18.22 -7.36 5.60
CA LYS A 176 18.05 -8.78 5.95
C LYS A 176 16.77 -9.02 6.75
N LEU A 177 16.43 -8.13 7.69
CA LEU A 177 15.18 -8.18 8.45
C LEU A 177 13.98 -8.04 7.51
N PHE A 178 13.98 -7.05 6.63
CA PHE A 178 12.91 -6.86 5.65
C PHE A 178 12.75 -8.08 4.74
N LYS A 179 13.86 -8.62 4.22
CA LYS A 179 13.83 -9.81 3.36
C LYS A 179 13.19 -11.00 4.08
N LYS A 180 13.60 -11.28 5.32
CA LYS A 180 13.03 -12.37 6.12
C LYS A 180 11.54 -12.16 6.39
N ALA A 181 11.16 -10.94 6.77
CA ALA A 181 9.77 -10.58 7.03
C ALA A 181 8.90 -10.82 5.80
N TRP A 182 9.37 -10.42 4.62
CA TRP A 182 8.68 -10.64 3.36
C TRP A 182 8.61 -12.13 2.98
N GLU A 183 9.72 -12.87 3.08
CA GLU A 183 9.79 -14.30 2.75
C GLU A 183 8.84 -15.13 3.62
N ASP A 184 8.81 -14.88 4.93
CA ASP A 184 7.94 -15.58 5.87
C ASP A 184 6.45 -15.39 5.54
N VAL A 185 6.01 -14.16 5.23
CA VAL A 185 4.62 -13.92 4.83
C VAL A 185 4.31 -14.53 3.46
N TYR A 186 5.26 -14.47 2.52
CA TYR A 186 5.11 -15.05 1.19
C TYR A 186 5.00 -16.59 1.23
N ASP A 187 5.79 -17.25 2.08
CA ASP A 187 5.73 -18.72 2.27
C ASP A 187 4.39 -19.15 2.90
N VAL A 188 3.89 -18.38 3.87
CA VAL A 188 2.54 -18.59 4.43
C VAL A 188 1.46 -18.38 3.37
N ALA A 189 1.59 -17.33 2.54
CA ALA A 189 0.62 -17.05 1.49
C ALA A 189 0.64 -18.15 0.41
N THR A 190 1.79 -18.51 -0.13
CA THR A 190 1.88 -19.57 -1.15
C THR A 190 1.34 -20.91 -0.65
N SER A 191 1.59 -21.27 0.60
CA SER A 191 1.07 -22.53 1.18
C SER A 191 -0.44 -22.53 1.42
N ARG A 192 -1.07 -21.38 1.72
CA ARG A 192 -2.50 -21.27 2.04
C ARG A 192 -3.36 -20.88 0.84
N CYS A 193 -2.89 -19.93 0.04
CA CYS A 193 -3.62 -19.33 -1.08
C CYS A 193 -3.73 -20.27 -2.28
N LEU A 194 -2.72 -21.10 -2.50
CA LEU A 194 -2.58 -21.89 -3.70
C LEU A 194 -3.11 -23.31 -3.48
N LYS A 195 -3.98 -23.80 -4.37
CA LYS A 195 -4.53 -25.17 -4.28
C LYS A 195 -3.39 -26.20 -4.38
N THR A 196 -3.38 -27.22 -3.53
CA THR A 196 -2.36 -28.29 -3.60
C THR A 196 -2.41 -29.09 -4.91
N ASP A 197 -3.53 -29.03 -5.62
CA ASP A 197 -3.72 -29.65 -6.92
C ASP A 197 -3.50 -28.63 -8.05
N TYR A 198 -2.31 -28.71 -8.68
CA TYR A 198 -1.91 -27.85 -9.81
C TYR A 198 -2.92 -27.87 -10.96
N SER A 199 -3.61 -29.00 -11.17
CA SER A 199 -4.64 -29.08 -12.20
C SER A 199 -5.75 -28.07 -11.92
N LYS A 200 -6.18 -27.89 -10.66
CA LYS A 200 -7.30 -27.00 -10.28
C LYS A 200 -6.91 -25.55 -10.05
N GLN A 201 -5.61 -25.26 -10.00
CA GLN A 201 -5.06 -23.94 -9.77
C GLN A 201 -5.10 -23.07 -11.04
N ASN A 202 -5.10 -23.72 -12.21
CA ASN A 202 -5.17 -23.11 -13.54
C ASN A 202 -6.46 -23.51 -14.30
N GLY A 203 -7.59 -23.63 -13.59
CA GLY A 203 -8.87 -23.95 -14.23
C GLY A 203 -9.02 -25.39 -14.75
N GLY A 204 -8.21 -26.34 -14.27
CA GLY A 204 -8.28 -27.76 -14.67
C GLY A 204 -7.10 -28.23 -15.53
N SER A 205 -6.22 -27.33 -15.98
CA SER A 205 -5.12 -27.68 -16.89
C SER A 205 -3.83 -28.03 -16.16
N THR A 206 -3.31 -29.23 -16.41
CA THR A 206 -1.97 -29.69 -16.01
C THR A 206 -0.83 -28.97 -16.77
N GLU A 207 -1.15 -28.15 -17.78
CA GLU A 207 -0.16 -27.46 -18.63
C GLU A 207 -0.10 -25.94 -18.39
N GLY A 208 -0.86 -25.42 -17.42
CA GLY A 208 -0.85 -24.01 -17.08
C GLY A 208 -1.75 -23.17 -17.99
N GLY A 209 -2.69 -22.46 -17.38
CA GLY A 209 -3.38 -21.25 -17.87
C GLY A 209 -4.04 -21.23 -19.25
N ASN A 210 -3.95 -22.27 -20.07
CA ASN A 210 -4.61 -22.30 -21.37
C ASN A 210 -6.08 -22.62 -21.15
N VAL A 211 -6.87 -21.57 -20.91
CA VAL A 211 -8.17 -21.46 -21.60
C VAL A 211 -7.86 -21.50 -23.10
N GLY A 212 -7.64 -22.71 -23.62
CA GLY A 212 -7.54 -22.93 -25.05
C GLY A 212 -8.77 -22.28 -25.66
N GLY A 213 -8.56 -21.40 -26.63
CA GLY A 213 -9.66 -20.77 -27.34
C GLY A 213 -10.62 -21.88 -27.77
N VAL A 214 -11.89 -21.77 -27.36
CA VAL A 214 -12.91 -22.72 -27.78
C VAL A 214 -13.04 -22.56 -29.28
N GLU A 215 -12.48 -23.49 -30.05
CA GLU A 215 -12.73 -23.54 -31.47
C GLU A 215 -14.21 -23.86 -31.67
N PRO A 216 -14.94 -23.04 -32.44
CA PRO A 216 -16.34 -23.30 -32.70
C PRO A 216 -16.47 -24.65 -33.42
N PRO A 217 -17.56 -25.41 -33.16
CA PRO A 217 -17.78 -26.73 -33.76
C PRO A 217 -17.87 -26.70 -35.28
N SER A 218 -18.02 -25.52 -35.89
CA SER A 218 -17.76 -25.33 -37.32
C SER A 218 -17.30 -23.90 -37.61
N LEU A 219 -16.37 -23.76 -38.55
CA LEU A 219 -15.97 -22.48 -39.15
C LEU A 219 -16.89 -22.07 -40.32
N LYS A 220 -18.05 -22.71 -40.47
CA LYS A 220 -18.90 -22.62 -41.68
C LYS A 220 -19.49 -21.21 -41.90
N ASP A 221 -19.67 -20.46 -40.81
CA ASP A 221 -20.19 -19.09 -40.81
C ASP A 221 -19.08 -18.02 -40.74
N LEU A 222 -17.83 -18.44 -40.54
CA LEU A 222 -16.67 -17.55 -40.62
C LEU A 222 -16.21 -17.55 -42.07
N GLY A 223 -16.60 -16.51 -42.81
CA GLY A 223 -16.10 -16.28 -44.16
C GLY A 223 -14.57 -16.38 -44.20
N THR A 224 -14.02 -16.87 -45.31
CA THR A 224 -12.57 -16.97 -45.50
C THR A 224 -11.89 -15.63 -45.24
N TYR A 225 -11.00 -15.57 -44.26
CA TYR A 225 -10.22 -14.38 -43.95
C TYR A 225 -9.15 -14.16 -45.03
N ASP A 226 -9.50 -13.40 -46.07
CA ASP A 226 -8.58 -13.07 -47.17
C ASP A 226 -7.80 -11.79 -46.84
N TYR A 227 -6.84 -11.88 -45.90
CA TYR A 227 -5.89 -10.79 -45.67
C TYR A 227 -4.59 -11.06 -46.44
N LYS A 228 -4.47 -10.41 -47.62
CA LYS A 228 -3.23 -10.37 -48.40
C LYS A 228 -2.43 -9.12 -48.04
N TYR A 229 -1.51 -9.24 -47.08
CA TYR A 229 -0.40 -8.30 -46.97
C TYR A 229 0.89 -9.01 -47.34
N GLY A 230 1.46 -8.66 -48.49
CA GLY A 230 2.79 -9.13 -48.91
C GLY A 230 2.93 -10.59 -49.33
N GLY A 231 1.83 -11.31 -49.62
CA GLY A 231 1.90 -12.62 -50.29
C GLY A 231 2.39 -13.79 -49.42
N VAL A 232 2.40 -13.65 -48.09
CA VAL A 232 2.71 -14.76 -47.18
C VAL A 232 1.46 -15.08 -46.35
N SER A 233 0.94 -16.29 -46.50
CA SER A 233 -0.12 -16.82 -45.63
C SER A 233 0.37 -16.84 -44.18
N ALA A 234 -0.39 -16.23 -43.27
CA ALA A 234 -0.12 -16.23 -41.83
C ALA A 234 -0.43 -17.59 -41.15
N SER A 235 -0.41 -18.70 -41.89
CA SER A 235 -0.39 -20.07 -41.36
C SER A 235 1.04 -20.60 -41.21
N GLY A 236 2.00 -19.71 -40.90
CA GLY A 236 3.43 -20.00 -40.79
C GLY A 236 3.88 -20.60 -39.45
N TRP A 237 2.96 -21.09 -38.62
CA TRP A 237 3.31 -21.97 -37.49
C TRP A 237 3.22 -23.43 -37.94
N ASN A 238 4.14 -23.81 -38.82
CA ASN A 238 4.49 -25.22 -38.95
C ASN A 238 5.29 -25.60 -37.70
N GLY A 239 4.58 -26.02 -36.66
CA GLY A 239 5.14 -26.87 -35.63
C GLY A 239 5.65 -28.15 -36.29
N VAL A 240 6.94 -28.16 -36.59
CA VAL A 240 7.68 -29.39 -36.91
C VAL A 240 8.33 -29.82 -35.61
N VAL A 241 7.97 -31.03 -35.21
CA VAL A 241 8.50 -31.85 -34.11
C VAL A 241 9.99 -32.11 -34.32
#